data_AF-A0A6J6DMP7-F1
#
_entry.id   AF-A0A6J6DMP7-F1
#
_cell.length_a   1.000
_cell.length_b   1.000
_cell.length_c   1.000
_cell.angle_alpha   90.00
_cell.angle_beta   90.00
_cell.angle_gamma   90.00
#
_symmetry.space_group_name_H-M   'P 1'
#
loop_
_entity.id
_entity.type
_entity.pdbx_description
1 polymer ?
#
loop_
_entity_poly.entity_id
_entity_poly.type
_entity_poly.pdbx_seq_one_letter_code
_entity_poly.pdbx_strand_id
1 'polypeptide(L)' 'MNDDHEIVTIIEGEGATPAATRHLEVWVHDNRPGCEVEVHHGGQPLYPYLFGIE' A
#
# COMPACT_ATOMS: atom_id res chain seq x y z
N MET A 1 -22.24 -7.18 12.07
CA MET A 1 -21.03 -7.77 12.67
C MET A 1 -20.30 -8.52 11.56
N ASN A 2 -19.63 -7.77 10.69
CA ASN A 2 -18.37 -8.16 10.06
C ASN A 2 -17.83 -6.91 9.34
N ASP A 3 -17.42 -5.93 10.15
CA ASP A 3 -16.66 -4.76 9.71
C ASP A 3 -15.16 -5.12 9.74
N ASP A 4 -14.80 -6.27 9.16
CA ASP A 4 -13.40 -6.56 8.86
C ASP A 4 -13.03 -5.66 7.68
N HIS A 5 -12.69 -4.40 7.99
CA HIS A 5 -12.04 -3.52 7.01
C HIS A 5 -10.68 -4.15 6.72
N GLU A 6 -10.56 -4.73 5.52
CA GLU A 6 -9.27 -5.23 5.03
C GLU A 6 -8.32 -4.03 4.89
N ILE A 7 -7.12 -4.11 5.46
CA ILE A 7 -6.12 -3.04 5.38
C ILE A 7 -4.98 -3.50 4.46
N VAL A 8 -4.60 -2.63 3.53
CA VAL A 8 -3.42 -2.80 2.69
C VAL A 8 -2.36 -1.79 3.13
N THR A 9 -1.32 -2.30 3.78
CA THR A 9 -0.15 -1.50 4.16
C THR A 9 0.87 -1.52 3.03
N ILE A 10 1.32 -0.35 2.59
CA ILE A 10 2.38 -0.15 1.60
C ILE A 10 3.56 0.52 2.30
N ILE A 11 4.71 -0.14 2.34
CA ILE A 11 5.95 0.45 2.87
C ILE A 11 6.89 0.75 1.69
N GLU A 12 7.20 2.03 1.50
CA GLU A 12 8.10 2.53 0.46
C GLU A 12 9.57 2.40 0.86
N GLY A 13 10.36 1.68 0.06
CA GLY A 13 11.80 1.53 0.22
C GLY A 13 12.63 2.29 -0.82
N GLU A 14 13.90 1.91 -0.97
CA GLU A 14 14.80 2.53 -1.94
C GLU A 14 14.31 2.29 -3.38
N GLY A 15 14.16 3.37 -4.15
CA GLY A 15 13.63 3.32 -5.52
C GLY A 15 12.12 3.46 -5.64
N ALA A 16 11.37 3.55 -4.52
CA ALA A 16 9.98 3.98 -4.53
C ALA A 16 9.87 5.43 -5.06
N THR A 17 8.78 5.72 -5.78
CA THR A 17 8.52 7.09 -6.26
C THR A 17 7.08 7.48 -5.94
N PRO A 18 6.81 8.77 -5.65
CA PRO A 18 5.46 9.25 -5.38
C PRO A 18 4.47 8.92 -6.50
N ALA A 19 4.92 8.93 -7.76
CA ALA A 19 4.08 8.59 -8.91
C ALA A 19 3.69 7.11 -8.93
N ALA A 20 4.63 6.22 -8.62
CA ALA A 20 4.36 4.79 -8.55
C ALA A 20 3.45 4.45 -7.36
N THR A 21 3.69 5.06 -6.19
CA THR A 21 2.85 4.88 -5.00
C THR A 21 1.42 5.34 -5.23
N ARG A 22 1.24 6.52 -5.83
CA ARG A 22 -0.08 7.02 -6.24
C ARG A 22 -0.81 6.03 -7.15
N HIS A 23 -0.08 5.42 -8.09
CA HIS A 23 -0.67 4.45 -9.01
C HIS A 23 -1.10 3.17 -8.28
N LEU A 24 -0.32 2.71 -7.29
CA LEU A 24 -0.68 1.57 -6.44
C LEU A 24 -1.92 1.88 -5.59
N GLU A 25 -2.00 3.05 -4.96
CA GLU A 25 -3.19 3.48 -4.20
C GLU A 25 -4.46 3.46 -5.06
N VAL A 26 -4.40 4.05 -6.27
CA VAL A 26 -5.53 4.05 -7.21
C VAL A 26 -5.93 2.64 -7.62
N TRP A 27 -4.94 1.79 -7.91
CA TRP A 27 -5.21 0.41 -8.28
C TRP A 27 -5.91 -0.36 -7.15
N VAL A 28 -5.46 -0.20 -5.89
CA VAL A 28 -6.11 -0.86 -4.75
C VAL A 28 -7.53 -0.33 -4.57
N HIS A 29 -7.74 0.99 -4.61
CA HIS A 29 -9.08 1.57 -4.50
C HIS A 29 -10.04 1.05 -5.58
N ASP A 30 -9.59 0.96 -6.83
CA ASP A 30 -10.45 0.54 -7.95
C ASP A 30 -10.75 -0.96 -7.93
N ASN A 31 -9.80 -1.79 -7.47
CA ASN A 31 -9.94 -3.25 -7.48
C ASN A 31 -10.46 -3.81 -6.15
N ARG A 32 -10.28 -3.07 -5.07
CA ARG A 32 -10.62 -3.42 -3.68
C ARG A 32 -11.23 -2.21 -2.96
N PRO A 33 -12.44 -1.77 -3.35
CA PRO A 33 -13.06 -0.54 -2.83
C PRO A 33 -13.45 -0.60 -1.35
N GLY A 34 -13.37 -1.77 -0.71
CA GLY A 34 -13.58 -1.94 0.73
C GLY A 34 -12.28 -1.97 1.55
N CYS A 35 -11.12 -1.87 0.89
CA CYS A 35 -9.83 -1.87 1.57
C CYS A 35 -9.37 -0.45 1.89
N GLU A 36 -8.89 -0.24 3.11
CA GLU A 36 -8.15 0.97 3.48
C GLU A 36 -6.68 0.82 3.07
N VAL A 37 -6.07 1.90 2.58
CA VAL A 37 -4.65 1.90 2.17
C VAL A 37 -3.85 2.80 3.11
N GLU A 38 -2.86 2.22 3.76
CA GLU A 38 -1.90 2.94 4.59
C GLU A 38 -0.52 2.94 3.95
N VAL A 39 0.06 4.13 3.75
CA VAL A 39 1.39 4.28 3.14
C VAL A 39 2.39 4.76 4.20
N HIS A 40 3.50 4.03 4.31
CA HIS A 40 4.62 4.39 5.18
C HIS A 40 5.91 4.55 4.38
N HIS A 41 6.70 5.53 4.75
CA HIS A 41 8.07 5.65 4.26
C HIS A 41 8.99 4.78 5.12
N GLY A 42 9.45 3.66 4.57
CA GLY A 42 10.35 2.75 5.26
C GLY A 42 11.50 2.42 4.34
N GLY A 43 12.59 3.20 4.43
CA GLY A 43 13.79 3.15 3.58
C GLY A 43 14.55 1.81 3.55
N GLN A 44 13.84 0.77 3.14
CA GLN A 44 14.29 -0.60 2.98
C GLN A 44 15.22 -0.64 1.77
N PRO A 45 16.49 -1.06 1.91
CA PRO A 45 17.46 -0.99 0.83
C PRO A 45 17.30 -2.12 -0.22
N LEU A 46 16.48 -3.14 0.07
CA LEU A 46 16.39 -4.35 -0.76
C LEU A 46 15.14 -4.40 -1.64
N TYR A 47 14.05 -3.73 -1.22
CA TYR A 47 12.78 -3.76 -1.92
C TYR A 47 12.21 -2.35 -2.02
N PRO A 48 11.76 -1.91 -3.21
CA PRO A 48 11.12 -0.61 -3.37
C PRO A 48 9.75 -0.57 -2.69
N TYR A 49 9.08 -1.73 -2.53
CA TYR A 49 7.79 -1.84 -1.85
C TYR A 49 7.69 -3.13 -1.06
N LEU A 50 7.13 -3.04 0.14
CA LEU A 50 6.66 -4.16 0.93
C LEU A 50 5.17 -3.99 1.21
N PHE A 51 4.41 -5.08 1.07
CA PHE A 51 2.96 -5.08 1.23
C PHE A 51 2.56 -5.95 2.42
N GLY A 52 1.71 -5.41 3.29
CA GLY A 52 1.00 -6.13 4.34
C GLY A 52 -0.50 -6.17 4.03
N ILE A 53 -1.15 -7.30 4.35
CA ILE A 53 -2.60 -7.48 4.21
C ILE A 53 -3.11 -8.02 5.55
N GLU A 54 -4.11 -7.35 6.11
CA GLU A 54 -4.79 -7.72 7.36
C GLU A 54 -6.30 -7.78 7.16
#